data_AF-A0A139TUR7-F1
#
_entry.id   AF-A0A139TUR7-F1
#
_cell.length_a   1.000
_cell.length_b   1.000
_cell.length_c   1.000
_cell.angle_alpha   90.00
_cell.angle_beta   90.00
_cell.angle_gamma   90.00
#
_symmetry.space_group_name_H-M   'P 1'
#
loop_
_entity.id
_entity.type
_entity.pdbx_description
1 polymer ?
#
loop_
_entity_poly.entity_id
_entity_poly.type
_entity_poly.pdbx_seq_one_letter_code
_entity_poly.pdbx_strand_id
1 'polypeptide(L)'
;MLGVNREKAQAITLAEYKLIESQFVTSYEYERAKMIMSQLPAASGMGDWANEQKNPLADLDKAILSINAATGHMPNTIVFGINAWQLLRANPIARQVVSFNSVGLFNEDLLRNALIRPIRDIYIASMPYRDASGDAKTIMENEVYVLYKEDSPTQFDASAIKTFGLSGKLRREVITEYKPTPALTLVTNRVYSLTKLTNPGAIVRIDATATA
;
A
#
# COMPACT_ATOMS: atom_id res chain seq x y z
N MET A 1 -1.25 -18.61 -48.69
CA MET A 1 -1.38 -18.73 -47.23
C MET A 1 -0.29 -17.92 -46.51
N LEU A 2 -0.39 -16.58 -46.51
CA LEU A 2 0.66 -15.69 -45.93
C LEU A 2 0.11 -14.67 -44.91
N GLY A 3 -1.22 -14.59 -44.71
CA GLY A 3 -1.85 -13.65 -43.77
C GLY A 3 -1.84 -14.09 -42.31
N VAL A 4 -1.98 -15.40 -42.05
CA VAL A 4 -2.14 -15.97 -40.70
C VAL A 4 -0.88 -15.79 -39.83
N ASN A 5 0.32 -15.76 -40.43
CA ASN A 5 1.58 -15.62 -39.68
C ASN A 5 1.84 -14.18 -39.21
N ARG A 6 1.39 -13.16 -39.96
CA ARG A 6 1.62 -11.75 -39.60
C ARG A 6 0.72 -11.29 -38.46
N GLU A 7 -0.56 -11.67 -38.52
CA GLU A 7 -1.53 -11.40 -37.46
C GLU A 7 -1.14 -12.13 -36.16
N LYS A 8 -0.69 -13.39 -36.25
CA LYS A 8 -0.19 -14.14 -35.10
C LYS A 8 1.07 -13.51 -34.49
N ALA A 9 2.01 -13.04 -35.30
CA ALA A 9 3.19 -12.33 -34.81
C ALA A 9 2.83 -11.00 -34.11
N GLN A 10 1.91 -10.22 -34.69
CA GLN A 10 1.41 -8.99 -34.08
C GLN A 10 0.68 -9.25 -32.75
N ALA A 11 -0.11 -10.32 -32.68
CA ALA A 11 -0.80 -10.72 -31.46
C ALA A 11 0.17 -11.14 -30.35
N ILE A 12 1.25 -11.87 -30.68
CA ILE A 12 2.31 -12.25 -29.73
C ILE A 12 3.02 -10.99 -29.20
N THR A 13 3.45 -10.08 -30.09
CA THR A 13 4.12 -8.84 -29.66
C THR A 13 3.21 -7.96 -28.79
N LEU A 14 1.91 -7.88 -29.11
CA LEU A 14 0.94 -7.16 -28.28
C LEU A 14 0.75 -7.83 -26.90
N ALA A 15 0.75 -9.17 -26.84
CA ALA A 15 0.65 -9.90 -25.59
C ALA A 15 1.90 -9.72 -24.71
N GLU A 16 3.09 -9.79 -25.29
CA GLU A 16 4.36 -9.53 -24.60
C GLU A 16 4.44 -8.09 -24.09
N TYR A 17 3.99 -7.12 -24.90
CA TYR A 17 3.86 -5.72 -24.48
C TYR A 17 2.97 -5.58 -23.25
N LYS A 18 1.74 -6.12 -23.29
CA LYS A 18 0.80 -6.04 -22.17
C LYS A 18 1.33 -6.73 -20.91
N LEU A 19 2.08 -7.81 -21.07
CA LEU A 19 2.74 -8.51 -19.97
C LEU A 19 3.77 -7.61 -19.28
N ILE A 20 4.67 -6.98 -20.05
CA ILE A 20 5.69 -6.07 -19.51
C ILE A 20 5.03 -4.87 -18.81
N GLU A 21 3.94 -4.33 -19.38
CA GLU A 21 3.18 -3.26 -18.72
C GLU A 21 2.59 -3.70 -17.38
N SER A 22 2.00 -4.89 -17.32
CA SER A 22 1.42 -5.41 -16.08
C SER A 22 2.50 -5.66 -15.02
N GLN A 23 3.65 -6.21 -15.41
CA GLN A 23 4.76 -6.44 -14.50
C GLN A 23 5.35 -5.13 -13.97
N PHE A 24 5.40 -4.10 -14.81
CA PHE A 24 5.87 -2.78 -14.41
C PHE A 24 5.03 -2.16 -13.30
N VAL A 25 3.70 -2.27 -13.35
CA VAL A 25 2.83 -1.68 -12.31
C VAL A 25 3.16 -2.29 -10.94
N THR A 26 3.27 -3.62 -10.87
CA THR A 26 3.59 -4.32 -9.62
C THR A 26 4.98 -3.98 -9.11
N SER A 27 6.00 -3.96 -9.98
CA SER A 27 7.36 -3.61 -9.56
C SER A 27 7.47 -2.14 -9.13
N TYR A 28 6.79 -1.24 -9.84
CA TYR A 28 6.79 0.19 -9.52
C TYR A 28 6.12 0.48 -8.16
N GLU A 29 4.97 -0.13 -7.87
CA GLU A 29 4.32 0.01 -6.57
C GLU A 29 5.11 -0.65 -5.43
N TYR A 30 5.75 -1.80 -5.70
CA TYR A 30 6.65 -2.45 -4.75
C TYR A 30 7.81 -1.54 -4.33
N GLU A 31 8.52 -0.95 -5.31
CA GLU A 31 9.64 -0.04 -5.04
C GLU A 31 9.21 1.19 -4.22
N ARG A 32 8.04 1.76 -4.53
CA ARG A 32 7.48 2.89 -3.77
C ARG A 32 7.16 2.50 -2.34
N ALA A 33 6.49 1.37 -2.13
CA ALA A 33 6.15 0.90 -0.79
C ALA A 33 7.40 0.61 0.04
N LYS A 34 8.41 -0.08 -0.54
CA LYS A 34 9.69 -0.37 0.14
C LYS A 34 10.49 0.91 0.45
N MET A 35 10.43 1.91 -0.43
CA MET A 35 11.05 3.22 -0.16
C MET A 35 10.40 3.94 1.02
N ILE A 36 9.06 3.89 1.16
CA ILE A 36 8.37 4.45 2.33
C ILE A 36 8.69 3.63 3.60
N MET A 37 8.64 2.30 3.52
CA MET A 37 8.97 1.39 4.63
C MET A 37 10.37 1.64 5.19
N SER A 38 11.36 1.91 4.35
CA SER A 38 12.74 2.14 4.79
C SER A 38 12.95 3.50 5.46
N GLN A 39 12.09 4.48 5.19
CA GLN A 39 12.14 5.83 5.78
C GLN A 39 11.30 5.96 7.06
N LEU A 40 10.37 5.03 7.27
CA LEU A 40 9.44 5.05 8.40
C LEU A 40 9.63 3.79 9.25
N PRO A 41 10.37 3.86 10.37
CA PRO A 41 10.48 2.73 11.28
C PRO A 41 9.13 2.39 11.91
N ALA A 42 8.93 1.11 12.26
CA ALA A 42 7.75 0.70 13.03
C ALA A 42 7.77 1.38 14.42
N ALA A 43 6.60 1.81 14.87
CA ALA A 43 6.45 2.50 16.15
C ALA A 43 6.71 1.55 17.32
N SER A 44 7.58 1.98 18.23
CA SER A 44 7.94 1.19 19.40
C SER A 44 6.75 0.96 20.34
N GLY A 45 6.62 -0.26 20.83
CA GLY A 45 5.58 -0.65 21.78
C GLY A 45 4.16 -0.69 21.19
N MET A 46 4.05 -0.81 19.86
CA MET A 46 2.82 -1.16 19.13
C MET A 46 3.09 -2.46 18.37
N GLY A 47 2.09 -3.34 18.23
CA GLY A 47 2.21 -4.63 17.57
C GLY A 47 1.92 -5.82 18.49
N ASP A 48 2.50 -6.98 18.16
CA ASP A 48 2.26 -8.26 18.83
C ASP A 48 0.76 -8.63 18.87
N TRP A 49 0.06 -8.47 17.74
CA TRP A 49 -1.40 -8.64 17.70
C TRP A 49 -1.87 -10.09 17.76
N ALA A 50 -0.96 -11.04 17.58
CA ALA A 50 -1.21 -12.46 17.84
C ALA A 50 -1.33 -12.77 19.34
N ASN A 51 -0.78 -11.93 20.21
CA ASN A 51 -0.91 -12.04 21.66
C ASN A 51 -2.31 -11.61 22.09
N GLU A 52 -3.05 -12.52 22.70
CA GLU A 52 -4.44 -12.31 23.12
C GLU A 52 -4.60 -11.22 24.19
N GLN A 53 -3.53 -10.88 24.92
CA GLN A 53 -3.53 -9.81 25.92
C GLN A 53 -3.20 -8.43 25.32
N LYS A 54 -2.72 -8.38 24.07
CA LYS A 54 -2.48 -7.13 23.35
C LYS A 54 -3.77 -6.65 22.71
N ASN A 55 -4.03 -5.34 22.80
CA ASN A 55 -5.20 -4.70 22.22
C ASN A 55 -4.80 -3.90 20.97
N PRO A 56 -5.03 -4.43 19.76
CA PRO A 56 -4.73 -3.72 18.51
C PRO A 56 -5.47 -2.38 18.38
N LEU A 57 -6.68 -2.26 18.94
CA LEU A 57 -7.45 -1.01 18.87
C LEU A 57 -6.77 0.10 19.66
N ALA A 58 -6.16 -0.23 20.80
CA ALA A 58 -5.39 0.74 21.58
C ALA A 58 -4.14 1.22 20.84
N ASP A 59 -3.48 0.34 20.08
CA ASP A 59 -2.34 0.73 19.23
C ASP A 59 -2.78 1.68 18.11
N LEU A 60 -3.91 1.38 17.46
CA LEU A 60 -4.50 2.25 16.43
C LEU A 60 -4.90 3.61 17.01
N ASP A 61 -5.54 3.65 18.18
CA ASP A 61 -5.91 4.89 18.85
C ASP A 61 -4.66 5.70 19.27
N LYS A 62 -3.63 5.03 19.78
CA LYS A 62 -2.35 5.67 20.12
C LYS A 62 -1.67 6.25 18.88
N ALA A 63 -1.73 5.56 17.74
CA ALA A 63 -1.24 6.08 16.46
C ALA A 63 -2.03 7.31 16.00
N ILE A 64 -3.36 7.28 16.12
CA ILE A 64 -4.25 8.41 15.81
C ILE A 64 -3.89 9.64 16.65
N LEU A 65 -3.76 9.46 17.96
CA LEU A 65 -3.42 10.53 18.90
C LEU A 65 -2.01 11.06 18.67
N SER A 66 -1.05 10.20 18.31
CA SER A 66 0.33 10.61 18.00
C SER A 66 0.37 11.52 16.77
N ILE A 67 -0.37 11.18 15.71
CA ILE A 67 -0.47 12.01 14.50
C ILE A 67 -1.13 13.35 14.83
N ASN A 68 -2.20 13.33 15.62
CA ASN A 68 -2.86 14.57 16.03
C ASN A 68 -1.95 15.48 16.86
N ALA A 69 -1.21 14.92 17.81
CA ALA A 69 -0.24 15.69 18.60
C ALA A 69 0.89 16.27 17.74
N ALA A 70 1.35 15.53 16.72
CA ALA A 70 2.45 15.97 15.85
C ALA A 70 2.03 17.01 14.80
N THR A 71 0.78 16.98 14.34
CA THR A 71 0.36 17.76 13.15
C THR A 71 -0.81 18.69 13.40
N GLY A 72 -1.56 18.52 14.49
CA GLY A 72 -2.86 19.17 14.71
C GLY A 72 -4.00 18.60 13.85
N HIS A 73 -3.70 17.70 12.91
CA HIS A 73 -4.69 17.05 12.06
C HIS A 73 -5.04 15.67 12.60
N MET A 74 -6.31 15.30 12.50
CA MET A 74 -6.72 13.92 12.75
C MET A 74 -6.48 13.09 11.49
N PRO A 75 -5.82 11.93 11.57
CA PRO A 75 -5.67 11.05 10.42
C PRO A 75 -7.04 10.62 9.88
N ASN A 76 -7.07 10.28 8.60
CA ASN A 76 -8.28 9.94 7.88
C ASN A 76 -8.18 8.63 7.10
N THR A 77 -7.00 8.01 7.09
CA THR A 77 -6.73 6.80 6.32
C THR A 77 -5.97 5.78 7.16
N ILE A 78 -6.40 4.52 7.10
CA ILE A 78 -5.63 3.37 7.56
C ILE A 78 -5.41 2.41 6.38
N VAL A 79 -4.19 1.93 6.21
CA VAL A 79 -3.86 0.89 5.23
C VAL A 79 -3.30 -0.31 5.96
N PHE A 80 -3.97 -1.45 5.86
CA PHE A 80 -3.53 -2.72 6.41
C PHE A 80 -2.87 -3.58 5.34
N GLY A 81 -1.74 -4.20 5.66
CA GLY A 81 -1.33 -5.44 5.02
C GLY A 81 -2.30 -6.56 5.34
N ILE A 82 -2.43 -7.52 4.42
CA ILE A 82 -3.43 -8.58 4.54
C ILE A 82 -3.26 -9.43 5.81
N ASN A 83 -2.03 -9.69 6.24
CA ASN A 83 -1.76 -10.48 7.46
C ASN A 83 -2.08 -9.67 8.71
N ALA A 84 -1.74 -8.38 8.73
CA ALA A 84 -2.10 -7.50 9.84
C ALA A 84 -3.63 -7.41 10.02
N TRP A 85 -4.37 -7.31 8.92
CA TRP A 85 -5.83 -7.34 8.94
C TRP A 85 -6.36 -8.66 9.51
N GLN A 86 -5.77 -9.79 9.10
CA GLN A 86 -6.13 -11.10 9.63
C GLN A 86 -5.87 -11.19 11.14
N LEU A 87 -4.70 -10.73 11.62
CA LEU A 87 -4.34 -10.71 13.04
C LEU A 87 -5.30 -9.86 13.86
N LEU A 88 -5.60 -8.64 13.40
CA LEU A 88 -6.59 -7.77 14.02
C LEU A 88 -7.95 -8.47 14.17
N ARG A 89 -8.45 -9.08 13.09
CA ARG A 89 -9.74 -9.76 13.08
C ARG A 89 -9.79 -11.01 13.95
N ALA A 90 -8.65 -11.66 14.14
CA ALA A 90 -8.53 -12.85 14.98
C ALA A 90 -8.38 -12.51 16.47
N ASN A 91 -7.84 -11.33 16.79
CA ASN A 91 -7.56 -10.92 18.16
C ASN A 91 -8.84 -10.86 19.03
N PRO A 92 -8.86 -11.52 20.20
CA PRO A 92 -10.07 -11.65 21.01
C PRO A 92 -10.58 -10.31 21.56
N ILE A 93 -9.68 -9.40 21.93
CA ILE A 93 -10.06 -8.07 22.45
C ILE A 93 -10.71 -7.24 21.33
N ALA A 94 -10.12 -7.23 20.14
CA ALA A 94 -10.73 -6.56 18.98
C ALA A 94 -12.10 -7.18 18.64
N ARG A 95 -12.22 -8.50 18.72
CA ARG A 95 -13.48 -9.20 18.46
C ARG A 95 -14.59 -8.89 19.47
N GLN A 96 -14.26 -8.57 20.72
CA GLN A 96 -15.27 -8.20 21.73
C GLN A 96 -16.03 -6.93 21.35
N VAL A 97 -15.39 -6.01 20.64
CA VAL A 97 -16.05 -4.78 20.17
C VAL A 97 -17.09 -5.06 19.09
N VAL A 98 -16.98 -6.20 18.39
CA VAL A 98 -17.92 -6.62 17.35
C VAL A 98 -18.85 -7.77 17.77
N SER A 99 -18.59 -8.44 18.89
CA SER A 99 -19.34 -9.62 19.32
C SER A 99 -20.78 -9.31 19.73
N PHE A 100 -21.10 -8.05 20.03
CA PHE A 100 -22.47 -7.60 20.31
C PHE A 100 -23.29 -7.32 19.03
N ASN A 101 -22.66 -7.40 17.85
CA ASN A 101 -23.34 -7.23 16.59
C ASN A 101 -23.86 -8.58 16.09
N SER A 102 -25.12 -8.61 15.67
CA SER A 102 -25.91 -9.81 15.34
C SER A 102 -25.35 -10.66 14.18
N VAL A 103 -24.29 -10.21 13.52
CA VAL A 103 -23.70 -10.86 12.33
C VAL A 103 -22.36 -11.56 12.66
N GLY A 104 -21.73 -11.28 13.81
CA GLY A 104 -20.47 -11.93 14.23
C GLY A 104 -19.26 -11.73 13.30
N LEU A 105 -19.39 -10.87 12.28
CA LEU A 105 -18.34 -10.57 11.30
C LEU A 105 -17.63 -9.28 11.70
N PHE A 106 -16.30 -9.31 11.79
CA PHE A 106 -15.46 -8.12 11.90
C PHE A 106 -15.15 -7.58 10.49
N ASN A 107 -15.60 -6.37 10.18
CA ASN A 107 -15.35 -5.68 8.90
C ASN A 107 -14.87 -4.23 9.12
N GLU A 108 -14.61 -3.52 8.03
CA GLU A 108 -14.07 -2.16 8.00
C GLU A 108 -15.00 -1.14 8.66
N ASP A 109 -16.32 -1.26 8.46
CA ASP A 109 -17.31 -0.35 9.06
C ASP A 109 -17.36 -0.49 10.57
N LEU A 110 -17.23 -1.71 11.08
CA LEU A 110 -17.16 -1.94 12.52
C LEU A 110 -15.86 -1.43 13.13
N LEU A 111 -14.72 -1.65 12.47
CA LEU A 111 -13.46 -1.05 12.92
C LEU A 111 -13.57 0.47 12.97
N ARG A 112 -14.13 1.09 11.92
CA ARG A 112 -14.33 2.53 11.85
C ARG A 112 -15.08 3.08 13.05
N ASN A 113 -16.10 2.37 13.52
CA ASN A 113 -16.89 2.78 14.67
C ASN A 113 -16.26 2.42 16.03
N ALA A 114 -15.31 1.47 16.05
CA ALA A 114 -14.62 1.01 17.24
C ALA A 114 -13.46 1.92 17.69
N LEU A 115 -12.90 2.70 16.76
CA LEU A 115 -11.77 3.61 17.04
C LEU A 115 -12.23 4.87 17.79
N ILE A 116 -11.31 5.52 18.50
CA ILE A 116 -11.55 6.78 19.22
C ILE A 116 -12.17 7.88 18.35
N ARG A 117 -11.95 7.79 17.03
CA ARG A 117 -12.60 8.63 16.02
C ARG A 117 -12.82 7.82 14.75
N PRO A 118 -13.97 7.99 14.08
CA PRO A 118 -14.20 7.38 12.77
C PRO A 118 -13.12 7.76 11.75
N ILE A 119 -12.45 6.75 11.21
CA ILE A 119 -11.51 6.89 10.09
C ILE A 119 -12.28 6.77 8.77
N ARG A 120 -12.03 7.70 7.84
CA ARG A 120 -12.81 7.78 6.62
C ARG A 120 -12.44 6.69 5.60
N ASP A 121 -11.16 6.37 5.47
CA ASP A 121 -10.69 5.45 4.46
C ASP A 121 -9.95 4.28 5.15
N ILE A 122 -10.42 3.05 4.95
CA ILE A 122 -9.75 1.85 5.44
C ILE A 122 -9.48 0.97 4.23
N TYR A 123 -8.21 0.67 3.97
CA TYR A 123 -7.78 -0.15 2.84
C TYR A 123 -7.09 -1.41 3.33
N ILE A 124 -7.34 -2.52 2.64
CA ILE A 124 -6.62 -3.78 2.83
C ILE A 124 -5.77 -4.00 1.59
N ALA A 125 -4.47 -3.79 1.71
CA ALA A 125 -3.51 -3.93 0.64
C ALA A 125 -3.10 -5.39 0.48
N SER A 126 -3.52 -5.99 -0.64
CA SER A 126 -3.24 -7.39 -1.00
C SER A 126 -2.50 -7.53 -2.33
N MET A 127 -1.85 -6.45 -2.82
CA MET A 127 -1.11 -6.51 -4.08
C MET A 127 0.02 -7.55 -3.97
N PRO A 128 0.03 -8.57 -4.84
CA PRO A 128 1.06 -9.60 -4.80
C PRO A 128 2.34 -9.13 -5.49
N TYR A 129 3.48 -9.64 -5.04
CA TYR A 129 4.75 -9.58 -5.75
C TYR A 129 5.47 -10.93 -5.64
N ARG A 130 6.46 -11.19 -6.49
CA ARG A 130 7.36 -12.34 -6.34
C ARG A 130 8.68 -11.88 -5.76
N ASP A 131 9.15 -12.53 -4.71
CA ASP A 131 10.46 -12.24 -4.14
C ASP A 131 11.60 -12.86 -4.96
N ALA A 132 12.84 -12.69 -4.50
CA ALA A 132 14.02 -13.20 -5.19
C ALA A 132 14.05 -14.75 -5.29
N SER A 133 13.33 -15.44 -4.41
CA SER A 133 13.17 -16.90 -4.44
C SER A 133 12.08 -17.36 -5.41
N GLY A 134 11.25 -16.42 -5.90
CA GLY A 134 10.12 -16.69 -6.77
C GLY A 134 8.80 -16.91 -6.02
N ASP A 135 8.80 -16.82 -4.68
CA ASP A 135 7.62 -17.02 -3.86
C ASP A 135 6.67 -15.84 -3.95
N ALA A 136 5.37 -16.13 -4.01
CA ALA A 136 4.34 -15.11 -4.02
C ALA A 136 4.15 -14.54 -2.60
N LYS A 137 4.37 -13.24 -2.46
CA LYS A 137 4.18 -12.47 -1.22
C LYS A 137 3.29 -11.28 -1.46
N THR A 138 2.82 -10.64 -0.39
CA THR A 138 2.13 -9.34 -0.52
C THR A 138 3.07 -8.22 -0.13
N ILE A 139 2.91 -7.03 -0.70
CA ILE A 139 3.88 -5.94 -0.47
C ILE A 139 3.92 -5.49 1.00
N MET A 140 2.75 -5.45 1.65
CA MET A 140 2.55 -4.86 2.98
C MET A 140 2.36 -5.88 4.11
N GLU A 141 2.23 -7.18 3.83
CA GLU A 141 2.17 -8.30 4.80
C GLU A 141 1.60 -7.94 6.19
N ASN A 142 2.47 -7.71 7.17
CA ASN A 142 2.16 -7.48 8.58
C ASN A 142 2.09 -5.98 8.95
N GLU A 143 2.27 -5.10 7.99
CA GLU A 143 2.39 -3.66 8.20
C GLU A 143 1.03 -2.98 8.24
N VAL A 144 0.91 -1.96 9.09
CA VAL A 144 -0.23 -1.06 9.15
C VAL A 144 0.25 0.37 9.12
N TYR A 145 -0.41 1.20 8.31
CA TYR A 145 -0.13 2.63 8.21
C TYR A 145 -1.37 3.40 8.58
N VAL A 146 -1.28 4.19 9.65
CA VAL A 146 -2.26 5.21 10.00
C VAL A 146 -1.72 6.53 9.46
N LEU A 147 -2.49 7.25 8.65
CA LEU A 147 -1.99 8.46 8.01
C LEU A 147 -3.06 9.53 7.77
N TYR A 148 -2.57 10.75 7.65
CA TYR A 148 -3.31 11.88 7.12
C TYR A 148 -2.95 12.11 5.65
N LYS A 149 -3.97 12.28 4.81
CA LYS A 149 -3.85 12.78 3.43
C LYS A 149 -4.91 13.82 3.14
N GLU A 150 -4.56 14.84 2.38
CA GLU A 150 -5.56 15.74 1.80
C GLU A 150 -6.26 15.09 0.61
N ASP A 151 -7.54 15.41 0.44
CA ASP A 151 -8.30 14.95 -0.74
C ASP A 151 -7.88 15.67 -2.02
N SER A 152 -7.54 16.94 -1.88
CA SER A 152 -7.00 17.79 -2.94
C SER A 152 -5.59 18.23 -2.55
N PRO A 153 -4.61 17.33 -2.62
CA PRO A 153 -3.26 17.60 -2.15
C PRO A 153 -2.64 18.74 -2.95
N THR A 154 -1.97 19.64 -2.25
CA THR A 154 -1.16 20.71 -2.81
C THR A 154 0.31 20.45 -2.53
N GLN A 155 1.19 21.37 -2.90
CA GLN A 155 2.59 21.25 -2.50
C GLN A 155 2.78 21.55 -1.00
N PHE A 156 1.88 22.34 -0.40
CA PHE A 156 2.06 22.93 0.92
C PHE A 156 1.22 22.30 2.03
N ASP A 157 0.32 21.37 1.71
CA ASP A 157 -0.48 20.70 2.75
C ASP A 157 0.33 19.66 3.54
N ALA A 158 -0.24 19.24 4.66
CA ALA A 158 0.39 18.36 5.64
C ALA A 158 0.30 16.85 5.33
N SER A 159 -0.07 16.43 4.11
CA SER A 159 -0.16 15.01 3.76
C SER A 159 1.14 14.27 4.05
N ALA A 160 1.01 13.05 4.58
CA ALA A 160 2.13 12.20 4.93
C ALA A 160 3.04 11.91 3.74
N ILE A 161 2.45 11.47 2.65
CA ILE A 161 3.15 11.00 1.45
C ILE A 161 2.63 11.77 0.26
N LYS A 162 3.53 12.23 -0.61
CA LYS A 162 3.19 12.86 -1.89
C LYS A 162 3.95 12.21 -3.03
N THR A 163 3.33 12.23 -4.20
CA THR A 163 3.96 11.82 -5.45
C THR A 163 4.07 13.03 -6.37
N PHE A 164 5.30 13.46 -6.61
CA PHE A 164 5.62 14.61 -7.44
C PHE A 164 5.74 14.17 -8.89
N GLY A 165 4.91 14.73 -9.78
CA GLY A 165 5.02 14.54 -11.23
C GLY A 165 5.85 15.65 -11.89
N LEU A 166 6.45 15.35 -13.05
CA LEU A 166 7.14 16.36 -13.85
C LEU A 166 6.14 17.44 -14.31
N SER A 167 6.46 18.71 -14.04
CA SER A 167 5.56 19.86 -14.33
C SER A 167 4.16 19.72 -13.72
N GLY A 168 4.04 19.04 -12.57
CA GLY A 168 2.76 18.80 -11.89
C GLY A 168 1.89 17.72 -12.54
N LYS A 169 2.38 17.02 -13.56
CA LYS A 169 1.66 15.92 -14.22
C LYS A 169 2.37 14.60 -13.98
N LEU A 170 1.62 13.59 -13.54
CA LEU A 170 2.11 12.21 -13.59
C LEU A 170 2.22 11.83 -15.06
N ARG A 171 3.44 11.59 -15.54
CA ARG A 171 3.70 11.20 -16.93
C ARG A 171 4.30 9.82 -16.96
N ARG A 172 3.70 8.95 -17.76
CA ARG A 172 4.22 7.64 -18.14
C ARG A 172 4.43 7.63 -19.64
N GLU A 173 5.57 7.14 -20.08
CA GLU A 173 5.89 6.94 -21.49
C GLU A 173 6.25 5.49 -21.73
N VAL A 174 5.65 4.91 -22.76
CA VAL A 174 6.03 3.58 -23.24
C VAL A 174 6.62 3.74 -24.63
N ILE A 175 7.88 3.36 -24.78
CA ILE A 175 8.65 3.48 -26.01
C ILE A 175 8.94 2.08 -26.52
N THR A 176 8.61 1.80 -27.78
CA THR A 176 8.91 0.54 -28.44
C THR A 176 9.93 0.78 -29.55
N GLU A 177 11.06 0.09 -29.49
CA GLU A 177 12.14 0.18 -30.46
C GLU A 177 12.44 -1.21 -31.01
N TYR A 178 12.30 -1.40 -32.33
CA TYR A 178 12.73 -2.63 -32.99
C TYR A 178 14.21 -2.53 -33.35
N LYS A 179 15.01 -3.47 -32.82
CA LYS A 179 16.44 -3.60 -33.13
C LYS A 179 16.63 -4.74 -34.13
N PRO A 180 16.89 -4.44 -35.42
CA PRO A 180 16.97 -5.45 -36.48
C PRO A 180 18.12 -6.46 -36.28
N THR A 181 19.14 -6.10 -35.52
CA THR A 181 20.22 -7.00 -35.08
C THR A 181 20.48 -6.68 -33.61
N PRO A 182 20.18 -7.59 -32.65
CA PRO A 182 19.92 -9.03 -32.78
C PRO A 182 18.42 -9.42 -32.87
N ALA A 183 17.62 -8.73 -33.71
CA ALA A 183 16.19 -9.00 -33.90
C ALA A 183 15.36 -8.96 -32.60
N LEU A 184 15.62 -7.96 -31.75
CA LEU A 184 14.91 -7.76 -30.49
C LEU A 184 13.93 -6.60 -30.61
N THR A 185 12.78 -6.71 -29.96
CA THR A 185 11.90 -5.56 -29.69
C THR A 185 12.15 -5.08 -28.27
N LEU A 186 12.71 -3.89 -28.12
CA LEU A 186 12.92 -3.25 -26.83
C LEU A 186 11.64 -2.49 -26.44
N VAL A 187 11.05 -2.84 -25.30
CA VAL A 187 9.95 -2.08 -24.71
C VAL A 187 10.50 -1.36 -23.47
N THR A 188 10.49 -0.03 -23.49
CA THR A 188 10.93 0.81 -22.38
C THR A 188 9.73 1.50 -21.77
N ASN A 189 9.57 1.37 -20.45
CA ASN A 189 8.52 2.04 -19.69
C ASN A 189 9.17 3.08 -18.77
N ARG A 190 8.93 4.37 -19.01
CA ARG A 190 9.45 5.48 -18.21
C ARG A 190 8.32 6.12 -17.42
N VAL A 191 8.51 6.26 -16.12
CA VAL A 191 7.59 7.01 -15.26
C VAL A 191 8.33 8.20 -14.67
N TYR A 192 7.74 9.38 -14.88
CA TYR A 192 8.25 10.66 -14.41
C TYR A 192 7.48 11.09 -13.18
N SER A 193 7.69 10.35 -12.10
CA SER A 193 7.18 10.72 -10.79
C SER A 193 8.09 10.24 -9.67
N LEU A 194 8.07 11.01 -8.59
CA LEU A 194 8.88 10.75 -7.40
C LEU A 194 7.97 10.74 -6.18
N THR A 195 7.83 9.58 -5.56
CA THR A 195 7.10 9.46 -4.28
C THR A 195 8.04 9.78 -3.14
N LYS A 196 7.57 10.53 -2.15
CA LYS A 196 8.32 10.90 -0.95
C LYS A 196 7.43 10.92 0.28
N LEU A 197 8.01 10.53 1.40
CA LEU A 197 7.50 10.89 2.72
C LEU A 197 7.73 12.38 2.92
N THR A 198 6.68 13.19 2.87
CA THR A 198 6.74 14.65 2.95
C THR A 198 6.47 15.19 4.35
N ASN A 199 5.68 14.46 5.14
CA ASN A 199 5.41 14.80 6.53
C ASN A 199 5.47 13.52 7.39
N PRO A 200 6.64 13.19 7.97
CA PRO A 200 6.77 12.02 8.84
C PRO A 200 5.86 12.04 10.07
N GLY A 201 5.46 13.21 10.57
CA GLY A 201 4.54 13.32 11.70
C GLY A 201 3.09 12.99 11.34
N ALA A 202 2.73 13.01 10.06
CA ALA A 202 1.39 12.71 9.57
C ALA A 202 1.14 11.21 9.34
N ILE A 203 2.07 10.35 9.71
CA ILE A 203 1.98 8.90 9.50
C ILE A 203 2.62 8.13 10.64
N VAL A 204 2.01 7.01 11.00
CA VAL A 204 2.56 6.03 11.94
C VAL A 204 2.51 4.67 11.26
N ARG A 205 3.63 3.95 11.32
CA ARG A 205 3.76 2.56 10.88
C ARG A 205 3.72 1.64 12.11
N ILE A 206 2.94 0.58 12.03
CA ILE A 206 2.89 -0.50 13.02
C ILE A 206 3.23 -1.79 12.30
N ASP A 207 4.14 -2.58 12.85
CA ASP A 207 4.30 -3.98 12.46
C ASP A 207 3.47 -4.83 13.43
N ALA A 208 2.40 -5.44 12.93
CA ALA A 208 1.46 -6.23 13.72
C ALA A 208 2.10 -7.45 14.41
N THR A 209 3.31 -7.84 14.00
CA THR A 209 4.07 -8.95 14.56
C THR A 209 5.24 -8.51 15.45
N ALA A 210 5.52 -7.21 15.55
CA ALA A 210 6.61 -6.71 16.37
C ALA A 210 6.37 -6.99 17.85
N THR A 211 7.27 -7.75 18.47
CA THR A 211 7.32 -7.93 19.93
C THR A 211 8.11 -6.78 20.55
N ALA A 212 7.57 -6.19 21.62
CA ALA A 212 8.23 -5.12 22.37
C ALA A 212 9.49 -5.58 23.11
#